data_AF-A0A2W4S184-F1
#
_entry.id   AF-A0A2W4S184-F1
#
_cell.length_a   1.000
_cell.length_b   1.000
_cell.length_c   1.000
_cell.angle_alpha   90.00
_cell.angle_beta   90.00
_cell.angle_gamma   90.00
#
_symmetry.space_group_name_H-M   'P 1'
#
loop_
_entity.id
_entity.type
_entity.pdbx_description
1 polymer ?
#
loop_
_entity_poly.entity_id
_entity_poly.type
_entity_poly.pdbx_seq_one_letter_code
_entity_poly.pdbx_strand_id
1 'polypeptide(L)'
;MRHWVTTCLAVATAAVVTVAAQQNATLTLASGERLQGQLVDLGGSGFTFRVNGQDRQIPRGDVRIIDFGDPAADAPEAAKNLPAGTNLLVLRNGETVQGEFYDVGGTTPLRITFRTSGGERTVNADEVQRIYMTRVDGGDSAGGSGGSLQGQTITVSARTRWTPTNITVSRGQTVRFQASGEIRFSPRGHVATPAGSQDGLFDSNAPMPSVPQGALIGRVGGSGRGGGSVFQIGSQESVVMPADGQLFLSVNDSGLNDNSGAFTVVVAPQ
;
A
#
# COMPACT_ATOMS: atom_id res chain seq x y z
N MET A 1 -33.69 79.03 -1.17
CA MET A 1 -32.54 78.14 -1.42
C MET A 1 -33.05 76.71 -1.24
N ARG A 2 -33.16 75.92 -2.32
CA ARG A 2 -33.67 74.53 -2.28
C ARG A 2 -32.46 73.59 -2.34
N HIS A 3 -32.22 72.85 -1.26
CA HIS A 3 -31.19 71.82 -1.20
C HIS A 3 -31.73 70.52 -1.81
N TRP A 4 -30.99 69.95 -2.76
CA TRP A 4 -31.26 68.64 -3.33
C TRP A 4 -30.39 67.62 -2.60
N VAL A 5 -31.02 66.58 -2.04
CA VAL A 5 -30.34 65.43 -1.45
C VAL A 5 -30.12 64.42 -2.56
N THR A 6 -28.87 64.15 -2.90
CA THR A 6 -28.49 63.12 -3.87
C THR A 6 -28.27 61.80 -3.13
N THR A 7 -29.20 60.87 -3.27
CA THR A 7 -29.06 59.48 -2.78
C THR A 7 -28.20 58.70 -3.78
N CYS A 8 -26.98 58.32 -3.38
CA CYS A 8 -26.18 57.35 -4.13
C CYS A 8 -26.63 55.92 -3.79
N LEU A 9 -27.24 55.24 -4.76
CA LEU A 9 -27.55 53.83 -4.69
C LEU A 9 -26.30 53.02 -5.10
N ALA A 10 -25.63 52.40 -4.14
CA ALA A 10 -24.55 51.46 -4.42
C ALA A 10 -25.16 50.08 -4.71
N VAL A 11 -25.15 49.67 -5.98
CA VAL A 11 -25.50 48.29 -6.38
C VAL A 11 -24.26 47.43 -6.18
N ALA A 12 -24.26 46.61 -5.14
CA ALA A 12 -23.25 45.58 -4.94
C ALA A 12 -23.63 44.34 -5.76
N THR A 13 -22.98 44.14 -6.91
CA THR A 13 -23.02 42.87 -7.62
C THR A 13 -22.22 41.83 -6.84
N ALA A 14 -22.91 40.88 -6.20
CA ALA A 14 -22.28 39.69 -5.65
C ALA A 14 -21.84 38.80 -6.82
N ALA A 15 -20.53 38.67 -7.02
CA ALA A 15 -19.98 37.65 -7.90
C ALA A 15 -20.29 36.28 -7.28
N VAL A 16 -21.18 35.51 -7.91
CA VAL A 16 -21.38 34.10 -7.57
C VAL A 16 -20.16 33.36 -8.09
N VAL A 17 -19.17 33.17 -7.22
CA VAL A 17 -18.08 32.22 -7.49
C VAL A 17 -18.70 30.84 -7.32
N THR A 18 -19.10 30.23 -8.43
CA THR A 18 -19.44 28.80 -8.43
C THR A 18 -18.15 28.05 -8.13
N VAL A 19 -17.97 27.62 -6.89
CA VAL A 19 -16.95 26.63 -6.54
C VAL A 19 -17.36 25.35 -7.27
N ALA A 20 -16.73 25.04 -8.39
CA ALA A 20 -16.91 23.76 -9.04
C ALA A 20 -16.52 22.68 -8.05
N ALA A 21 -17.47 21.79 -7.72
CA ALA A 21 -17.17 20.63 -6.89
C ALA A 21 -16.23 19.72 -7.68
N GLN A 22 -14.94 19.78 -7.34
CA GLN A 22 -13.94 18.90 -7.91
C GLN A 22 -14.34 17.45 -7.55
N GLN A 23 -14.53 16.61 -8.57
CA GLN A 23 -15.20 15.30 -8.47
C GLN A 23 -14.54 14.41 -7.41
N ASN A 24 -15.27 14.07 -6.36
CA ASN A 24 -14.78 13.18 -5.30
C ASN A 24 -14.85 11.72 -5.76
N ALA A 25 -13.85 10.93 -5.34
CA ALA A 25 -13.81 9.50 -5.54
C ALA A 25 -13.34 8.78 -4.26
N THR A 26 -13.65 7.49 -4.16
CA THR A 26 -13.10 6.60 -3.14
C THR A 26 -12.29 5.51 -3.82
N LEU A 27 -11.01 5.37 -3.48
CA LEU A 27 -10.21 4.22 -3.88
C LEU A 27 -10.38 3.10 -2.85
N THR A 28 -10.66 1.88 -3.30
CA THR A 28 -10.41 0.68 -2.49
C THR A 28 -9.11 0.06 -2.96
N LEU A 29 -8.14 -0.06 -2.06
CA LEU A 29 -6.83 -0.61 -2.35
C LEU A 29 -6.81 -2.14 -2.22
N ALA A 30 -5.75 -2.76 -2.72
CA ALA A 30 -5.47 -4.19 -2.61
C ALA A 30 -5.39 -4.67 -1.15
N SER A 31 -4.98 -3.78 -0.25
CA SER A 31 -4.97 -4.00 1.20
C SER A 31 -6.37 -4.01 1.83
N GLY A 32 -7.39 -3.55 1.10
CA GLY A 32 -8.73 -3.27 1.61
C GLY A 32 -8.89 -1.87 2.21
N GLU A 33 -7.81 -1.09 2.33
CA GLU A 33 -7.86 0.31 2.74
C GLU A 33 -8.73 1.12 1.77
N ARG A 34 -9.49 2.08 2.32
CA ARG A 34 -10.29 3.02 1.53
C ARG A 34 -9.74 4.43 1.66
N LEU A 35 -9.38 5.03 0.53
CA LEU A 35 -8.91 6.41 0.45
C LEU A 35 -9.99 7.29 -0.18
N GLN A 36 -10.46 8.29 0.55
CA GLN A 36 -11.40 9.29 0.04
C GLN A 36 -10.63 10.54 -0.40
N GLY A 37 -10.99 11.08 -1.56
CA GLY A 37 -10.26 12.19 -2.15
C GLY A 37 -10.68 12.48 -3.57
N GLN A 38 -9.77 13.02 -4.37
CA GLN A 38 -10.02 13.38 -5.76
C GLN A 38 -9.01 12.67 -6.66
N LEU A 39 -9.50 12.05 -7.73
CA LEU A 39 -8.63 11.53 -8.77
C LEU A 39 -8.15 12.70 -9.63
N VAL A 40 -6.83 12.84 -9.77
CA VAL A 40 -6.23 14.01 -10.45
C VAL A 40 -5.66 13.61 -11.80
N ASP A 41 -4.87 12.54 -11.85
CA ASP A 41 -4.11 12.14 -13.03
C ASP A 41 -3.79 10.63 -12.98
N LEU A 42 -3.46 10.05 -14.13
CA LEU A 42 -2.94 8.70 -14.29
C LEU A 42 -1.67 8.76 -15.14
N GLY A 43 -0.53 8.63 -14.48
CA GLY A 43 0.78 8.60 -15.11
C GLY A 43 1.41 7.21 -15.13
N GLY A 44 2.63 7.13 -15.68
CA GLY A 44 3.39 5.87 -15.76
C GLY A 44 3.67 5.19 -14.42
N SER A 45 3.70 5.95 -13.31
CA SER A 45 3.89 5.43 -11.95
C SER A 45 2.58 5.12 -11.20
N GLY A 46 1.41 5.36 -11.81
CA GLY A 46 0.10 5.13 -11.20
C GLY A 46 -0.75 6.39 -11.09
N PHE A 47 -1.65 6.42 -10.11
CA PHE A 47 -2.63 7.47 -9.92
C PHE A 47 -2.09 8.60 -9.05
N THR A 48 -2.29 9.83 -9.49
CA THR A 48 -2.23 11.00 -8.59
C THR A 48 -3.59 11.15 -7.92
N PHE A 49 -3.63 10.97 -6.61
CA PHE A 49 -4.85 11.05 -5.81
C PHE A 49 -4.71 12.09 -4.70
N ARG A 50 -5.58 13.09 -4.70
CA ARG A 50 -5.55 14.19 -3.73
C ARG A 50 -6.37 13.86 -2.50
N VAL A 51 -5.72 13.79 -1.34
CA VAL A 51 -6.35 13.54 -0.03
C VAL A 51 -6.11 14.76 0.85
N ASN A 52 -7.18 15.36 1.39
CA ASN A 52 -7.11 16.57 2.23
C ASN A 52 -6.29 17.71 1.59
N GLY A 53 -6.39 17.87 0.27
CA GLY A 53 -5.66 18.90 -0.48
C GLY A 53 -4.19 18.57 -0.80
N GLN A 54 -3.68 17.41 -0.38
CA GLN A 54 -2.32 16.94 -0.68
C GLN A 54 -2.34 15.82 -1.72
N ASP A 55 -1.49 15.92 -2.73
CA ASP A 55 -1.35 14.89 -3.76
C ASP A 55 -0.56 13.70 -3.22
N ARG A 56 -1.09 12.50 -3.47
CA ARG A 56 -0.47 11.22 -3.13
C ARG A 56 -0.37 10.38 -4.40
N GLN A 57 0.81 9.79 -4.62
CA GLN A 57 0.98 8.81 -5.68
C GLN A 57 0.50 7.44 -5.19
N ILE A 58 -0.41 6.82 -5.93
CA ILE A 58 -0.95 5.49 -5.64
C ILE A 58 -0.59 4.56 -6.80
N PRO A 59 0.20 3.49 -6.58
CA PRO A 59 0.56 2.57 -7.64
C PRO A 59 -0.67 1.95 -8.32
N ARG A 60 -0.61 1.82 -9.65
CA ARG A 60 -1.71 1.22 -10.44
C ARG A 60 -2.08 -0.18 -9.95
N GLY A 61 -1.09 -0.98 -9.54
CA GLY A 61 -1.27 -2.33 -9.02
C GLY A 61 -1.86 -2.41 -7.61
N ASP A 62 -1.90 -1.30 -6.88
CA ASP A 62 -2.45 -1.23 -5.52
C ASP A 62 -3.92 -0.83 -5.49
N VAL A 63 -4.47 -0.30 -6.59
CA VAL A 63 -5.90 0.05 -6.68
C VAL A 63 -6.71 -1.16 -7.14
N ARG A 64 -7.86 -1.39 -6.52
CA ARG A 64 -8.83 -2.43 -6.91
C ARG A 64 -10.13 -1.84 -7.41
N ILE A 65 -10.60 -0.78 -6.77
CA ILE A 65 -11.85 -0.11 -7.13
C ILE A 65 -11.64 1.40 -7.07
N ILE A 66 -12.21 2.12 -8.02
CA ILE A 66 -12.37 3.58 -7.99
C ILE A 66 -13.88 3.87 -8.04
N ASP A 67 -14.42 4.37 -6.94
CA ASP A 67 -15.82 4.71 -6.77
C ASP A 67 -16.04 6.21 -6.98
N PHE A 68 -16.86 6.58 -7.97
CA PHE A 68 -17.32 7.97 -8.18
C PHE A 68 -18.78 8.17 -7.74
N GLY A 69 -19.48 7.09 -7.40
CA GLY A 69 -20.85 7.09 -6.90
C GLY A 69 -20.98 6.42 -5.53
N ASP A 70 -22.09 5.72 -5.30
CA ASP A 70 -22.31 4.96 -4.07
C ASP A 70 -21.34 3.76 -3.93
N PRO A 71 -20.44 3.75 -2.91
CA PRO A 71 -19.53 2.63 -2.67
C PRO A 71 -20.24 1.34 -2.24
N ALA A 72 -21.51 1.39 -1.81
CA ALA A 72 -22.30 0.23 -1.43
C ALA A 72 -22.96 -0.50 -2.61
N ALA A 73 -22.85 0.00 -3.84
CA ALA A 73 -23.39 -0.66 -5.02
C ALA A 73 -22.79 -2.06 -5.21
N ASP A 74 -23.60 -3.06 -5.57
CA ASP A 74 -23.12 -4.41 -5.85
C ASP A 74 -22.23 -4.44 -7.10
N ALA A 75 -21.28 -5.38 -7.11
CA ALA A 75 -20.42 -5.58 -8.26
C ALA A 75 -21.15 -6.32 -9.39
N PRO A 76 -21.09 -5.82 -10.65
CA PRO A 76 -21.66 -6.54 -11.77
C PRO A 76 -20.93 -7.87 -11.97
N GLU A 77 -21.62 -8.88 -12.51
CA GLU A 77 -21.02 -10.19 -12.78
C GLU A 77 -19.72 -10.11 -13.59
N ALA A 78 -19.67 -9.18 -14.55
CA ALA A 78 -18.48 -8.93 -15.36
C ALA A 78 -17.23 -8.58 -14.54
N ALA A 79 -17.39 -7.96 -13.36
CA ALA A 79 -16.28 -7.59 -12.49
C ALA A 79 -15.67 -8.80 -11.74
N LYS A 80 -16.42 -9.91 -11.60
CA LYS A 80 -15.97 -11.08 -10.83
C LYS A 80 -14.91 -11.90 -11.54
N ASN A 81 -14.89 -11.88 -12.87
CA ASN A 81 -14.03 -12.72 -13.71
C ASN A 81 -13.34 -11.92 -14.82
N LEU A 82 -12.74 -10.78 -14.48
CA LEU A 82 -12.02 -9.96 -15.46
C LEU A 82 -10.66 -10.58 -15.82
N PRO A 83 -10.27 -10.62 -17.12
CA PRO A 83 -8.94 -11.06 -17.53
C PRO A 83 -7.83 -10.18 -16.94
N ALA A 84 -6.66 -10.77 -16.67
CA ALA A 84 -5.48 -10.00 -16.25
C ALA A 84 -5.14 -8.91 -17.29
N GLY A 85 -4.85 -7.71 -16.81
CA GLY A 85 -4.61 -6.53 -17.66
C GLY A 85 -5.87 -5.85 -18.21
N THR A 86 -7.06 -6.39 -18.00
CA THR A 86 -8.34 -5.80 -18.44
C THR A 86 -9.07 -5.15 -17.27
N ASN A 87 -9.51 -3.91 -17.40
CA ASN A 87 -10.28 -3.19 -16.39
C ASN A 87 -11.75 -3.11 -16.83
N LEU A 88 -12.66 -2.86 -15.88
CA LEU A 88 -14.08 -2.66 -16.16
C LEU A 88 -14.51 -1.28 -15.69
N LEU A 89 -14.93 -0.45 -16.62
CA LEU A 89 -15.65 0.79 -16.34
C LEU A 89 -17.15 0.50 -16.27
N VAL A 90 -17.79 0.99 -15.21
CA VAL A 90 -19.25 0.96 -15.02
C VAL A 90 -19.76 2.39 -15.00
N LEU A 91 -20.65 2.70 -15.93
CA LEU A 91 -21.30 4.01 -16.04
C LEU A 91 -22.57 4.03 -15.17
N ARG A 92 -23.02 5.23 -14.79
CA ARG A 92 -24.23 5.42 -13.98
C ARG A 92 -25.51 4.93 -14.66
N ASN A 93 -25.53 4.89 -15.99
CA ASN A 93 -26.63 4.32 -16.77
C ASN A 93 -26.62 2.76 -16.79
N GLY A 94 -25.65 2.13 -16.13
CA GLY A 94 -25.47 0.67 -16.09
C GLY A 94 -24.68 0.08 -17.25
N GLU A 95 -24.29 0.88 -18.25
CA GLU A 95 -23.40 0.45 -19.33
C GLU A 95 -22.03 0.08 -18.75
N THR A 96 -21.42 -0.98 -19.31
CA THR A 96 -20.09 -1.41 -18.92
C THR A 96 -19.15 -1.43 -20.10
N VAL A 97 -17.88 -1.08 -19.85
CA VAL A 97 -16.83 -1.05 -20.86
C VAL A 97 -15.63 -1.81 -20.32
N GLN A 98 -15.21 -2.84 -21.04
CA GLN A 98 -13.97 -3.57 -20.76
C GLN A 98 -12.82 -3.02 -21.59
N GLY A 99 -11.68 -2.80 -20.94
CA GLY A 99 -10.49 -2.29 -21.62
C GLY A 99 -9.37 -1.92 -20.66
N GLU A 100 -8.27 -1.42 -21.20
CA GLU A 100 -7.20 -0.87 -20.38
C GLU A 100 -7.59 0.54 -19.90
N PHE A 101 -7.57 0.79 -18.60
CA PHE A 101 -7.72 2.16 -18.08
C PHE A 101 -6.46 2.95 -18.40
N TYR A 102 -6.53 3.86 -19.36
CA TYR A 102 -5.36 4.41 -20.05
C TYR A 102 -4.94 5.79 -19.54
N ASP A 103 -5.89 6.72 -19.37
CA ASP A 103 -5.60 8.11 -19.03
C ASP A 103 -6.67 8.73 -18.13
N VAL A 104 -6.25 9.67 -17.29
CA VAL A 104 -7.11 10.56 -16.51
C VAL A 104 -6.70 11.98 -16.84
N GLY A 105 -7.56 12.71 -17.53
CA GLY A 105 -7.23 14.04 -18.00
C GLY A 105 -8.34 15.04 -17.78
N GLY A 106 -8.04 16.33 -17.93
CA GLY A 106 -9.01 17.40 -17.70
C GLY A 106 -9.31 17.63 -16.22
N THR A 107 -9.88 18.79 -15.92
CA THR A 107 -10.15 19.23 -14.53
C THR A 107 -11.63 19.48 -14.31
N THR A 108 -12.34 19.97 -15.32
CA THR A 108 -13.79 20.20 -15.27
C THR A 108 -14.37 20.14 -16.70
N PRO A 109 -14.92 18.98 -17.13
CA PRO A 109 -14.97 17.72 -16.38
C PRO A 109 -13.62 17.02 -16.33
N LEU A 110 -13.40 16.24 -15.26
CA LEU A 110 -12.40 15.18 -15.25
C LEU A 110 -12.84 14.13 -16.27
N ARG A 111 -11.93 13.65 -17.11
CA ARG A 111 -12.17 12.68 -18.17
C ARG A 111 -11.40 11.40 -17.89
N ILE A 112 -12.05 10.28 -18.15
CA ILE A 112 -11.51 8.93 -17.96
C ILE A 112 -11.44 8.28 -19.34
N THR A 113 -10.25 7.85 -19.76
CA THR A 113 -10.03 7.22 -21.06
C THR A 113 -9.69 5.74 -20.89
N PHE A 114 -10.42 4.90 -21.61
CA PHE A 114 -10.20 3.46 -21.71
C PHE A 114 -9.76 3.10 -23.13
N ARG A 115 -8.72 2.28 -23.25
CA ARG A 115 -8.36 1.65 -24.52
C ARG A 115 -9.08 0.32 -24.64
N THR A 116 -9.97 0.21 -25.62
CA THR A 116 -10.74 -1.00 -25.92
C THR A 116 -10.24 -1.64 -27.21
N SER A 117 -10.74 -2.83 -27.54
CA SER A 117 -10.48 -3.45 -28.85
C SER A 117 -11.01 -2.63 -30.03
N GLY A 118 -12.01 -1.76 -29.80
CA GLY A 118 -12.58 -0.87 -30.81
C GLY A 118 -11.92 0.52 -30.87
N GLY A 119 -10.84 0.74 -30.11
CA GLY A 119 -10.17 2.05 -29.98
C GLY A 119 -10.34 2.68 -28.61
N GLU A 120 -9.93 3.94 -28.48
CA GLU A 120 -10.04 4.69 -27.23
C GLU A 120 -11.45 5.21 -27.03
N ARG A 121 -11.96 5.04 -25.81
CA ARG A 121 -13.24 5.57 -25.34
C ARG A 121 -12.97 6.50 -24.17
N THR A 122 -13.39 7.75 -24.29
CA THR A 122 -13.30 8.75 -23.22
C THR A 122 -14.68 9.08 -22.71
N VAL A 123 -14.86 9.09 -21.39
CA VAL A 123 -16.11 9.47 -20.70
C VAL A 123 -15.81 10.54 -19.65
N ASN A 124 -16.82 11.31 -19.25
CA ASN A 124 -16.67 12.24 -18.14
C ASN A 124 -16.83 11.51 -16.80
N ALA A 125 -16.08 11.93 -15.78
CA ALA A 125 -16.07 11.28 -14.46
C ALA A 125 -17.41 11.38 -13.71
N ASP A 126 -18.30 12.29 -14.10
CA ASP A 126 -19.67 12.40 -13.60
C ASP A 126 -20.61 11.34 -14.19
N GLU A 127 -20.29 10.80 -15.36
CA GLU A 127 -20.98 9.66 -15.97
C GLU A 127 -20.52 8.32 -15.38
N VAL A 128 -19.37 8.31 -14.71
CA VAL A 128 -18.79 7.11 -14.10
C VAL A 128 -19.45 6.80 -12.76
N GLN A 129 -19.87 5.54 -12.60
CA GLN A 129 -20.27 5.00 -11.30
C GLN A 129 -19.05 4.40 -10.59
N ARG A 130 -18.31 3.53 -11.29
CA ARG A 130 -17.21 2.76 -10.70
C ARG A 130 -16.23 2.24 -11.75
N ILE A 131 -14.97 2.08 -11.38
CA ILE A 131 -13.96 1.35 -12.16
C ILE A 131 -13.45 0.18 -11.32
N TYR A 132 -13.46 -1.03 -11.89
CA TYR A 132 -12.80 -2.21 -11.34
C TYR A 132 -11.47 -2.43 -12.03
N MET A 133 -10.43 -2.60 -11.22
CA MET A 133 -9.08 -2.84 -11.69
C MET A 133 -8.71 -4.30 -11.52
N THR A 134 -8.11 -4.88 -12.54
CA THR A 134 -7.50 -6.20 -12.44
C THR A 134 -6.04 -6.12 -12.09
N ARG A 135 -5.50 -7.25 -11.65
CA ARG A 135 -4.06 -7.43 -11.55
C ARG A 135 -3.47 -7.33 -12.96
N VAL A 136 -2.63 -6.33 -13.19
CA VAL A 136 -1.75 -6.32 -14.35
C VAL A 136 -0.59 -7.24 -14.00
N ASP A 137 -0.59 -8.46 -14.54
CA ASP A 137 0.55 -9.35 -14.42
C ASP A 137 1.62 -8.90 -15.42
N GLY A 138 2.74 -8.38 -14.92
CA GLY A 138 3.95 -8.10 -15.70
C GLY A 138 4.12 -6.64 -16.10
N GLY A 139 5.01 -5.95 -15.36
CA GLY A 139 5.46 -4.60 -15.69
C GLY A 139 6.15 -3.94 -14.51
N ASP A 140 7.39 -4.34 -14.22
CA ASP A 140 8.26 -3.63 -13.30
C ASP A 140 8.47 -2.18 -13.77
N SER A 141 8.09 -1.20 -12.95
CA SER A 141 9.06 -0.29 -12.31
C SER A 141 8.40 0.78 -11.45
N ALA A 142 8.83 0.79 -10.18
CA ALA A 142 9.06 1.92 -9.30
C ALA A 142 7.86 2.76 -8.78
N GLY A 143 7.55 2.53 -7.49
CA GLY A 143 7.24 3.62 -6.55
C GLY A 143 6.16 3.35 -5.50
N GLY A 144 6.53 2.77 -4.35
CA GLY A 144 5.87 2.91 -3.03
C GLY A 144 4.41 2.40 -2.89
N SER A 145 4.20 1.14 -2.50
CA SER A 145 4.04 0.68 -1.11
C SER A 145 2.63 0.91 -0.54
N GLY A 146 1.72 -0.01 -0.86
CA GLY A 146 0.55 -0.39 -0.06
C GLY A 146 0.08 -1.85 -0.30
N GLY A 147 0.53 -2.49 -1.38
CA GLY A 147 0.27 -3.90 -1.67
C GLY A 147 1.02 -4.84 -0.70
N SER A 148 0.30 -5.83 -0.17
CA SER A 148 0.92 -6.97 0.52
C SER A 148 2.04 -7.55 -0.35
N LEU A 149 3.22 -7.70 0.24
CA LEU A 149 4.34 -8.34 -0.45
C LEU A 149 3.85 -9.70 -1.00
N GLN A 150 3.95 -9.95 -2.30
CA GLN A 150 3.78 -11.31 -2.83
C GLN A 150 5.06 -12.09 -2.53
N GLY A 151 5.15 -12.53 -1.28
CA GLY A 151 6.30 -13.26 -0.76
C GLY A 151 5.87 -14.56 -0.08
N GLN A 152 6.85 -15.39 0.23
CA GLN A 152 6.60 -16.56 1.06
C GLN A 152 6.26 -16.09 2.48
N THR A 153 5.11 -16.53 3.00
CA THR A 153 4.72 -16.26 4.38
C THR A 153 5.41 -17.26 5.31
N ILE A 154 6.13 -16.74 6.29
CA ILE A 154 6.90 -17.50 7.28
C ILE A 154 6.38 -17.12 8.68
N THR A 155 6.01 -18.13 9.46
CA THR A 155 5.72 -17.94 10.88
C THR A 155 7.01 -18.07 11.68
N VAL A 156 7.40 -16.99 12.37
CA VAL A 156 8.57 -16.93 13.25
C VAL A 156 8.11 -17.07 14.69
N SER A 157 8.15 -18.30 15.22
CA SER A 157 7.85 -18.55 16.63
C SER A 157 8.88 -17.88 17.53
N ALA A 158 8.41 -17.23 18.60
CA ALA A 158 9.27 -16.59 19.58
C ALA A 158 10.19 -17.57 20.34
N ARG A 159 9.95 -18.88 20.21
CA ARG A 159 10.71 -19.96 20.84
C ARG A 159 11.75 -20.60 19.92
N THR A 160 11.72 -20.32 18.63
CA THR A 160 12.60 -20.96 17.64
C THR A 160 13.83 -20.10 17.41
N ARG A 161 15.02 -20.66 17.64
CA ARG A 161 16.27 -19.88 17.52
C ARG A 161 16.56 -19.38 16.12
N TRP A 162 16.31 -20.18 15.09
CA TRP A 162 16.42 -19.79 13.68
C TRP A 162 15.40 -20.57 12.87
N THR A 163 14.38 -19.89 12.35
CA THR A 163 13.38 -20.48 11.47
C THR A 163 13.90 -20.47 10.03
N PRO A 164 14.06 -21.63 9.37
CA PRO A 164 14.46 -21.68 7.98
C PRO A 164 13.34 -21.14 7.08
N THR A 165 13.66 -20.27 6.13
CA THR A 165 12.68 -19.79 5.14
C THR A 165 12.65 -20.65 3.88
N ASN A 166 13.71 -21.44 3.63
CA ASN A 166 13.99 -22.11 2.36
C ASN A 166 14.21 -21.18 1.16
N ILE A 167 14.39 -19.88 1.42
CA ILE A 167 14.77 -18.88 0.43
C ILE A 167 16.29 -18.81 0.41
N THR A 168 16.89 -18.90 -0.78
CA THR A 168 18.31 -18.63 -1.01
C THR A 168 18.46 -17.23 -1.54
N VAL A 169 19.41 -16.48 -0.99
CA VAL A 169 19.69 -15.10 -1.39
C VAL A 169 21.14 -14.94 -1.79
N SER A 170 21.42 -13.89 -2.56
CA SER A 170 22.78 -13.47 -2.90
C SER A 170 23.17 -12.18 -2.17
N ARG A 171 24.44 -12.02 -1.84
CA ARG A 171 24.99 -10.77 -1.30
C ARG A 171 24.66 -9.62 -2.26
N GLY A 172 24.18 -8.52 -1.71
CA GLY A 172 23.76 -7.35 -2.48
C GLY A 172 22.34 -7.43 -3.04
N GLN A 173 21.69 -8.59 -2.99
CA GLN A 173 20.28 -8.72 -3.34
C GLN A 173 19.42 -7.92 -2.36
N THR A 174 18.45 -7.17 -2.87
CA THR A 174 17.43 -6.53 -2.01
C THR A 174 16.31 -7.52 -1.75
N VAL A 175 15.97 -7.74 -0.49
CA VAL A 175 14.83 -8.58 -0.09
C VAL A 175 13.86 -7.73 0.70
N ARG A 176 12.58 -7.85 0.37
CA ARG A 176 11.51 -7.16 1.07
C ARG A 176 10.92 -8.01 2.18
N PHE A 177 10.58 -7.35 3.28
CA PHE A 177 9.98 -7.96 4.46
C PHE A 177 8.73 -7.19 4.87
N GLN A 178 7.67 -7.92 5.15
CA GLN A 178 6.47 -7.37 5.80
C GLN A 178 6.16 -8.26 6.99
N ALA A 179 6.44 -7.75 8.18
CA ALA A 179 6.31 -8.48 9.42
C ALA A 179 5.16 -7.90 10.25
N SER A 180 4.37 -8.78 10.86
CA SER A 180 3.31 -8.42 11.79
C SER A 180 3.22 -9.43 12.93
N GLY A 181 2.40 -9.13 13.94
CA GLY A 181 2.22 -9.94 15.13
C GLY A 181 2.93 -9.37 16.35
N GLU A 182 2.79 -10.09 17.45
CA GLU A 182 3.30 -9.70 18.76
C GLU A 182 3.80 -10.95 19.47
N ILE A 183 4.86 -10.78 20.26
CA ILE A 183 5.39 -11.81 21.15
C ILE A 183 5.45 -11.28 22.58
N ARG A 184 5.33 -12.18 23.56
CA ARG A 184 5.82 -11.92 24.92
C ARG A 184 7.18 -12.57 25.08
N PHE A 185 8.13 -11.85 25.65
CA PHE A 185 9.51 -12.32 25.81
C PHE A 185 9.97 -12.35 27.27
N SER A 186 9.04 -12.24 28.22
CA SER A 186 9.33 -12.43 29.63
C SER A 186 8.09 -12.84 30.42
N PRO A 187 8.26 -13.52 31.57
CA PRO A 187 7.18 -13.79 32.51
C PRO A 187 6.56 -12.53 33.11
N ARG A 188 7.31 -11.41 33.11
CA ARG A 188 6.84 -10.09 33.57
C ARG A 188 5.86 -9.43 32.61
N GLY A 189 5.74 -9.97 31.40
CA GLY A 189 4.75 -9.55 30.43
C GLY A 189 5.21 -8.50 29.44
N HIS A 190 6.52 -8.27 29.32
CA HIS A 190 7.08 -7.44 28.26
C HIS A 190 6.70 -8.01 26.88
N VAL A 191 6.25 -7.13 26.01
CA VAL A 191 5.80 -7.43 24.64
C VAL A 191 6.73 -6.81 23.61
N ALA A 192 6.86 -7.46 22.47
CA ALA A 192 7.59 -6.95 21.33
C ALA A 192 6.78 -7.11 20.03
N THR A 193 6.87 -6.09 19.19
CA THR A 193 6.46 -6.17 17.78
C THR A 193 7.68 -6.56 16.94
N PRO A 194 7.58 -6.71 15.59
CA PRO A 194 8.77 -6.93 14.78
C PRO A 194 9.85 -5.86 14.96
N ALA A 195 9.47 -4.62 15.31
CA ALA A 195 10.42 -3.54 15.62
C ALA A 195 11.19 -3.73 16.94
N GLY A 196 10.71 -4.63 17.81
CA GLY A 196 11.29 -4.96 19.11
C GLY A 196 10.42 -4.58 20.29
N SER A 197 11.02 -4.63 21.49
CA SER A 197 10.40 -4.34 22.77
C SER A 197 9.67 -2.98 22.76
N GLN A 198 8.40 -2.99 23.17
CA GLN A 198 7.63 -1.76 23.34
C GLN A 198 8.09 -0.92 24.56
N ASP A 199 8.83 -1.54 25.48
CA ASP A 199 9.45 -0.90 26.65
C ASP A 199 10.88 -0.40 26.37
N GLY A 200 11.39 -0.57 25.14
CA GLY A 200 12.74 -0.15 24.75
C GLY A 200 13.86 -0.98 25.37
N LEU A 201 13.60 -2.24 25.70
CA LEU A 201 14.58 -3.14 26.32
C LEU A 201 15.61 -3.68 25.31
N PHE A 202 16.82 -3.92 25.80
CA PHE A 202 17.94 -4.51 25.05
C PHE A 202 18.54 -5.66 25.87
N ASP A 203 19.11 -6.64 25.18
CA ASP A 203 19.77 -7.79 25.79
C ASP A 203 21.19 -7.92 25.26
N SER A 204 22.17 -7.75 26.15
CA SER A 204 23.60 -7.80 25.81
C SER A 204 24.07 -9.15 25.29
N ASN A 205 23.31 -10.22 25.54
CA ASN A 205 23.62 -11.59 25.13
C ASN A 205 22.80 -12.04 23.91
N ALA A 206 21.93 -11.18 23.38
CA ALA A 206 21.12 -11.48 22.20
C ALA A 206 22.02 -11.60 20.94
N PRO A 207 21.53 -12.24 19.85
CA PRO A 207 22.25 -12.29 18.58
C PRO A 207 22.72 -10.93 18.06
N MET A 208 21.93 -9.87 18.30
CA MET A 208 22.27 -8.49 17.98
C MET A 208 22.05 -7.59 19.22
N PRO A 209 23.08 -7.41 20.06
CA PRO A 209 22.96 -6.63 21.30
C PRO A 209 22.62 -5.15 21.09
N SER A 210 22.93 -4.59 19.92
CA SER A 210 22.63 -3.21 19.55
C SER A 210 21.23 -3.02 18.98
N VAL A 211 20.45 -4.09 18.82
CA VAL A 211 19.06 -4.07 18.35
C VAL A 211 18.14 -4.34 19.54
N PRO A 212 16.96 -3.71 19.63
CA PRO A 212 16.03 -3.97 20.72
C PRO A 212 15.74 -5.46 20.91
N GLN A 213 15.58 -5.88 22.17
CA GLN A 213 15.19 -7.24 22.51
C GLN A 213 13.81 -7.54 21.91
N GLY A 214 13.63 -8.76 21.41
CA GLY A 214 12.38 -9.18 20.78
C GLY A 214 12.23 -8.76 19.32
N ALA A 215 13.12 -7.94 18.76
CA ALA A 215 13.01 -7.49 17.37
C ALA A 215 13.21 -8.64 16.36
N LEU A 216 12.58 -8.54 15.20
CA LEU A 216 12.81 -9.47 14.10
C LEU A 216 14.20 -9.25 13.50
N ILE A 217 14.98 -10.32 13.41
CA ILE A 217 16.31 -10.34 12.81
C ILE A 217 16.42 -11.45 11.77
N GLY A 218 17.36 -11.28 10.85
CA GLY A 218 17.71 -12.25 9.84
C GLY A 218 19.12 -12.78 10.01
N ARG A 219 19.37 -13.96 9.43
CA ARG A 219 20.71 -14.53 9.28
C ARG A 219 20.84 -15.18 7.92
N VAL A 220 21.94 -14.92 7.23
CA VAL A 220 22.27 -15.56 5.95
C VAL A 220 23.57 -16.33 6.07
N GLY A 221 23.56 -17.57 5.57
CA GLY A 221 24.72 -18.46 5.50
C GLY A 221 24.92 -19.35 6.74
N GLY A 222 25.58 -20.50 6.51
CA GLY A 222 25.93 -21.52 7.52
C GLY A 222 24.72 -22.31 8.07
N SER A 223 24.78 -23.64 8.05
CA SER A 223 23.75 -24.51 8.64
C SER A 223 23.92 -24.76 10.17
N GLY A 224 24.88 -24.09 10.83
CA GLY A 224 25.24 -24.33 12.25
C GLY A 224 25.04 -23.13 13.19
N ARG A 225 25.19 -23.36 14.51
CA ARG A 225 24.92 -22.37 15.59
C ARG A 225 25.85 -21.14 15.64
N GLY A 226 26.93 -21.10 14.86
CA GLY A 226 27.97 -20.05 14.96
C GLY A 226 28.55 -19.53 13.64
N GLY A 227 27.94 -19.84 12.48
CA GLY A 227 28.34 -19.26 11.19
C GLY A 227 27.30 -18.25 10.67
N GLY A 228 27.57 -17.48 9.62
CA GLY A 228 26.57 -16.64 8.95
C GLY A 228 26.49 -15.20 9.44
N SER A 229 26.01 -14.32 8.56
CA SER A 229 25.89 -12.89 8.82
C SER A 229 24.50 -12.58 9.38
N VAL A 230 24.44 -12.08 10.62
CA VAL A 230 23.19 -11.64 11.28
C VAL A 230 22.94 -10.17 10.94
N PHE A 231 21.68 -9.82 10.69
CA PHE A 231 21.27 -8.46 10.34
C PHE A 231 19.89 -8.12 10.90
N GLN A 232 19.65 -6.82 11.09
CA GLN A 232 18.37 -6.32 11.57
C GLN A 232 17.35 -6.31 10.44
N ILE A 233 16.13 -6.77 10.72
CA ILE A 233 14.96 -6.56 9.86
C ILE A 233 14.07 -5.52 10.53
N GLY A 234 13.59 -5.78 11.75
CA GLY A 234 12.80 -4.81 12.49
C GLY A 234 11.51 -4.44 11.74
N SER A 235 11.26 -3.14 11.62
CA SER A 235 10.20 -2.52 10.81
C SER A 235 10.64 -2.15 9.39
N GLN A 236 11.83 -2.55 8.94
CA GLN A 236 12.31 -2.20 7.59
C GLN A 236 11.50 -2.96 6.53
N GLU A 237 11.06 -2.24 5.50
CA GLU A 237 10.34 -2.84 4.36
C GLU A 237 11.26 -3.60 3.40
N SER A 238 12.56 -3.28 3.40
CA SER A 238 13.56 -3.93 2.57
C SER A 238 14.94 -3.92 3.21
N VAL A 239 15.74 -4.95 2.91
CA VAL A 239 17.12 -5.08 3.39
C VAL A 239 18.00 -5.58 2.25
N VAL A 240 19.19 -5.01 2.10
CA VAL A 240 20.23 -5.52 1.21
C VAL A 240 20.95 -6.68 1.90
N MET A 241 20.96 -7.85 1.27
CA MET A 241 21.46 -9.08 1.87
C MET A 241 22.98 -9.03 2.07
N PRO A 242 23.49 -9.30 3.28
CA PRO A 242 24.90 -9.12 3.62
C PRO A 242 25.82 -10.25 3.13
N ALA A 243 25.26 -11.40 2.75
CA ALA A 243 25.98 -12.61 2.37
C ALA A 243 25.16 -13.46 1.41
N ASP A 244 25.79 -14.49 0.84
CA ASP A 244 25.12 -15.53 0.05
C ASP A 244 24.62 -16.68 0.95
N GLY A 245 23.52 -17.31 0.54
CA GLY A 245 23.06 -18.58 1.11
C GLY A 245 21.62 -18.56 1.59
N GLN A 246 21.25 -19.56 2.40
CA GLN A 246 19.90 -19.67 2.92
C GLN A 246 19.59 -18.60 3.96
N LEU A 247 18.41 -18.01 3.86
CA LEU A 247 17.86 -17.04 4.79
C LEU A 247 17.16 -17.74 5.97
N PHE A 248 17.44 -17.26 7.17
CA PHE A 248 16.79 -17.66 8.42
C PHE A 248 16.24 -16.43 9.13
N LEU A 249 15.13 -16.60 9.86
CA LEU A 249 14.49 -15.53 10.65
C LEU A 249 14.46 -15.91 12.12
N SER A 250 14.57 -14.92 13.01
CA SER A 250 14.51 -15.12 14.46
C SER A 250 14.07 -13.88 15.21
N VAL A 251 13.78 -14.08 16.50
CA VAL A 251 13.58 -13.04 17.49
C VAL A 251 14.92 -12.72 18.16
N ASN A 252 15.25 -11.44 18.28
CA ASN A 252 16.48 -10.97 18.91
C ASN A 252 16.41 -11.07 20.44
N ASP A 253 16.68 -12.26 20.97
CA ASP A 253 16.61 -12.53 22.40
C ASP A 253 17.56 -13.68 22.77
N SER A 254 18.24 -13.62 23.91
CA SER A 254 19.09 -14.71 24.40
C SER A 254 18.29 -15.82 25.09
N GLY A 255 17.17 -15.50 25.72
CA GLY A 255 16.29 -16.44 26.42
C GLY A 255 14.99 -16.68 25.64
N LEU A 256 14.82 -17.88 25.05
CA LEU A 256 13.64 -18.17 24.21
C LEU A 256 12.61 -19.08 24.91
N ASN A 257 12.93 -19.65 26.07
CA ASN A 257 12.12 -20.71 26.70
C ASN A 257 10.88 -20.16 27.40
N ASP A 258 10.94 -18.91 27.84
CA ASP A 258 9.88 -18.14 28.47
C ASP A 258 9.05 -17.32 27.46
N ASN A 259 9.44 -17.33 26.19
CA ASN A 259 8.77 -16.56 25.15
C ASN A 259 7.45 -17.21 24.71
N SER A 260 6.51 -16.41 24.20
CA SER A 260 5.26 -16.89 23.59
C SER A 260 4.81 -15.98 22.47
N GLY A 261 3.92 -16.49 21.61
CA GLY A 261 3.50 -15.81 20.39
C GLY A 261 4.45 -16.05 19.21
N ALA A 262 4.18 -15.36 18.12
CA ALA A 262 4.95 -15.45 16.87
C ALA A 262 4.77 -14.19 16.03
N PHE A 263 5.73 -13.95 15.13
CA PHE A 263 5.54 -13.04 14.02
C PHE A 263 5.09 -13.79 12.76
N THR A 264 4.29 -13.13 11.94
CA THR A 264 4.01 -13.54 10.56
C THR A 264 4.83 -12.63 9.66
N VAL A 265 5.74 -13.21 8.86
CA VAL A 265 6.66 -12.46 8.01
C VAL A 265 6.48 -12.89 6.57
N VAL A 266 6.14 -11.94 5.71
CA VAL A 266 6.13 -12.16 4.27
C VAL A 266 7.48 -11.73 3.70
N VAL A 267 8.13 -12.65 2.98
CA VAL A 267 9.48 -12.44 2.41
C VAL A 267 9.42 -12.51 0.89
N ALA A 268 9.82 -11.44 0.22
CA ALA A 268 9.83 -11.36 -1.24
C ALA A 268 11.23 -10.94 -1.74
N PRO A 269 11.96 -11.83 -2.45
CA PRO A 269 13.19 -11.45 -3.15
C PRO A 269 12.88 -10.41 -4.24
N GLN A 270 13.72 -9.38 -4.39
CA GLN A 270 13.75 -8.54 -5.58
C GLN A 270 14.74 -9.10 -6.60
#